data_AF-A0A6C1PPS8-F1
#
_entry.id   AF-A0A6C1PPS8-F1
#
_cell.length_a   1.000
_cell.length_b   1.000
_cell.length_c   1.000
_cell.angle_alpha   90.00
_cell.angle_beta   90.00
_cell.angle_gamma   90.00
#
_symmetry.space_group_name_H-M   'P 1'
#
loop_
_entity.id
_entity.type
_entity.pdbx_description
1 polymer ?
#
loop_
_entity_poly.entity_id
_entity_poly.type
_entity_poly.pdbx_seq_one_letter_code
_entity_poly.pdbx_strand_id
1 'polypeptide(L)'
;MVDCSHANSMKDYSRQGKALQSVVRQRADGQEAIIGFMLESNLNAGRQEIPDRLDDLRYGVSITDPCIDWATTEELLRWTHAQLSALPARASG
;
A
#
# COMPACT_ATOMS: atom_id res chain seq x y z
N MET A 1 3.57 -12.23 -5.04
CA MET A 1 2.99 -11.09 -4.30
C MET A 1 4.14 -10.19 -3.87
N VAL A 2 3.99 -8.86 -3.93
CA VAL A 2 5.03 -7.90 -3.55
C VAL A 2 4.56 -7.04 -2.37
N ASP A 3 5.32 -7.07 -1.28
CA ASP A 3 5.10 -6.18 -0.14
C ASP A 3 5.60 -4.76 -0.48
N CYS A 4 4.75 -3.73 -0.41
CA CYS A 4 5.15 -2.34 -0.67
C CYS A 4 5.64 -1.61 0.59
N SER A 5 5.52 -2.21 1.78
CA SER A 5 5.99 -1.69 3.06
C SER A 5 7.41 -2.19 3.38
N HIS A 6 7.74 -2.32 4.67
CA HIS A 6 8.98 -2.90 5.20
C HIS A 6 10.23 -2.45 4.42
N ALA A 7 11.05 -3.41 3.95
CA ALA A 7 12.28 -3.14 3.21
C ALA A 7 12.04 -2.41 1.88
N ASN A 8 10.91 -2.66 1.21
CA ASN A 8 10.57 -2.04 -0.07
C ASN A 8 10.13 -0.57 0.07
N SER A 9 9.79 -0.14 1.29
CA SER A 9 9.58 1.27 1.65
C SER A 9 10.76 1.92 2.37
N MET A 10 11.88 1.21 2.57
CA MET A 10 12.96 1.63 3.48
C MET A 10 12.48 1.94 4.91
N LYS A 11 11.44 1.25 5.37
CA LYS A 11 10.73 1.49 6.64
C LYS A 11 10.12 2.90 6.75
N ASP A 12 9.87 3.56 5.63
CA ASP A 12 9.21 4.87 5.54
C ASP A 12 7.85 4.68 4.87
N TYR A 13 6.78 4.70 5.67
CA TYR A 13 5.41 4.44 5.21
C TYR A 13 4.96 5.37 4.07
N SER A 14 5.50 6.59 3.99
CA SER A 14 5.19 7.53 2.91
C SER A 14 5.70 7.05 1.53
N ARG A 15 6.61 6.07 1.51
CA ARG A 15 7.20 5.52 0.29
C ARG A 15 6.46 4.30 -0.25
N GLN A 16 5.46 3.78 0.46
CA GLN A 16 4.66 2.64 -0.03
C GLN A 16 4.05 2.90 -1.42
N GLY A 17 3.60 4.14 -1.68
CA GLY A 17 3.10 4.55 -2.99
C GLY A 17 4.13 4.43 -4.12
N LYS A 18 5.41 4.75 -3.85
CA LYS A 18 6.50 4.59 -4.85
C LYS A 18 6.78 3.12 -5.15
N ALA A 19 6.77 2.26 -4.13
CA ALA A 19 6.91 0.83 -4.30
C ALA A 19 5.74 0.26 -5.14
N LEU A 20 4.51 0.64 -4.81
CA LEU A 20 3.32 0.25 -5.57
C LEU A 20 3.39 0.69 -7.03
N GLN A 21 3.80 1.93 -7.30
CA GLN A 21 3.95 2.44 -8.66
C GLN A 21 4.92 1.58 -9.49
N SER A 22 6.03 1.14 -8.89
CA SER A 22 6.97 0.21 -9.54
C SER A 22 6.32 -1.14 -9.85
N VAL A 23 5.57 -1.70 -8.90
CA VAL A 23 4.87 -2.99 -9.06
C VAL A 23 3.82 -2.90 -10.17
N VAL A 24 3.00 -1.85 -10.17
CA VAL A 24 1.95 -1.63 -11.17
C VAL A 24 2.55 -1.42 -12.56
N ARG A 25 3.65 -0.66 -12.68
CA ARG A 25 4.35 -0.49 -13.95
C ARG A 25 4.88 -1.82 -14.48
N GLN A 26 5.59 -2.61 -13.66
CA GLN A 26 6.08 -3.92 -14.07
C GLN A 26 4.92 -4.84 -14.52
N ARG A 27 3.80 -4.80 -13.81
CA ARG A 27 2.61 -5.56 -14.17
C ARG A 27 2.01 -5.10 -15.51
N ALA A 28 1.92 -3.79 -15.74
CA ALA A 28 1.44 -3.21 -16.99
C ALA A 28 2.38 -3.52 -18.17
N ASP A 29 3.69 -3.58 -17.92
CA ASP A 29 4.72 -3.96 -18.89
C ASP A 29 4.76 -5.48 -19.16
N GLY A 30 3.82 -6.25 -18.61
CA GLY A 30 3.62 -7.67 -18.93
C GLY A 30 4.26 -8.66 -17.96
N GLN A 31 4.82 -8.23 -16.82
CA GLN A 31 5.32 -9.15 -15.81
C GLN A 31 4.18 -9.97 -15.19
N GLU A 32 4.15 -11.27 -15.47
CA GLU A 32 3.04 -12.15 -15.08
C GLU A 32 3.18 -12.78 -13.70
N ALA A 33 4.40 -12.89 -13.19
CA ALA A 33 4.64 -13.44 -11.85
C ALA A 33 4.13 -12.51 -10.72
N ILE A 34 3.85 -11.24 -11.03
CA ILE A 34 3.25 -10.28 -10.09
C ILE A 34 1.74 -10.50 -10.06
N ILE A 35 1.30 -11.31 -9.10
CA ILE A 35 -0.13 -11.64 -8.89
C ILE A 35 -0.86 -10.66 -7.96
N GLY A 36 -0.14 -9.76 -7.29
CA GLY A 36 -0.72 -8.83 -6.31
C GLY A 36 0.32 -8.12 -5.46
N PHE A 37 -0.14 -7.18 -4.65
CA PHE A 37 0.67 -6.35 -3.77
C PHE A 37 0.05 -6.28 -2.36
N MET A 38 0.85 -5.87 -1.37
CA MET A 38 0.42 -5.61 0.00
C MET A 38 0.78 -4.17 0.38
N LEU A 39 -0.16 -3.49 1.06
CA LEU A 39 0.00 -2.15 1.63
C LEU A 39 -0.38 -2.21 3.11
N GLU A 40 0.33 -1.47 3.94
CA GLU A 40 -0.01 -1.28 5.34
C GLU A 40 -0.75 0.06 5.49
N SER A 41 -2.06 -0.03 5.70
CA SER A 41 -2.96 1.12 5.80
C SER A 41 -3.77 1.07 7.10
N ASN A 42 -4.04 2.25 7.66
CA ASN A 42 -4.98 2.46 8.75
C ASN A 42 -5.81 3.72 8.48
N LEU A 43 -6.77 4.06 9.35
CA LEU A 43 -7.59 5.26 9.18
C LEU A 43 -6.73 6.53 9.16
N ASN A 44 -5.76 6.60 10.07
CA ASN A 44 -4.83 7.71 10.23
C ASN A 44 -3.39 7.25 10.00
N ALA A 45 -2.56 8.15 9.47
CA ALA A 45 -1.18 7.86 9.10
C ALA A 45 -0.25 7.65 10.32
N GLY A 46 0.86 6.96 10.06
CA GLY A 46 1.96 6.77 10.99
C GLY A 46 1.69 5.70 12.03
N ARG A 47 2.33 5.85 13.18
CA ARG A 47 2.21 4.96 14.34
C ARG A 47 2.17 5.74 15.65
N GLN A 48 1.84 5.03 16.73
CA GLN A 48 1.91 5.50 18.10
C GLN A 48 2.49 4.40 18.99
N GLU A 49 3.15 4.82 20.07
CA GLU A 49 3.52 3.89 21.16
C GLU A 49 2.29 3.63 22.04
N ILE A 50 2.30 2.53 22.80
CA ILE A 50 1.24 2.24 23.76
C ILE A 50 1.41 3.19 24.97
N PRO A 51 0.44 4.06 25.27
CA PRO A 51 0.52 4.96 26.42
C PRO A 51 0.25 4.23 27.74
N ASP A 52 0.60 4.85 28.87
CA ASP A 52 0.33 4.32 30.21
C ASP A 52 -1.17 4.13 30.48
N ARG A 53 -2.00 5.04 29.94
CA ARG A 53 -3.46 4.94 29.97
C ARG A 53 -3.98 4.61 28.59
N LEU A 54 -4.62 3.45 28.44
CA LEU A 54 -5.14 3.00 27.14
C LEU A 54 -6.18 3.94 26.52
N ASP A 55 -6.87 4.75 27.34
CA ASP A 55 -7.82 5.76 26.88
C ASP A 55 -7.14 6.89 26.06
N ASP A 56 -5.82 7.04 26.18
CA ASP A 56 -5.04 8.06 25.46
C ASP A 56 -4.61 7.58 24.05
N LEU A 57 -4.98 6.35 23.65
CA LEU A 57 -4.73 5.86 22.30
C LEU A 57 -5.49 6.69 21.27
N ARG A 58 -4.76 7.18 20.26
CA ARG A 58 -5.38 7.82 19.11
C ARG A 58 -6.08 6.77 18.26
N TYR A 59 -7.39 6.91 18.13
CA TYR A 59 -8.19 6.00 17.32
C TYR A 59 -7.68 5.94 15.87
N GLY A 60 -7.59 4.73 15.31
CA GLY A 60 -7.22 4.52 13.91
C GLY A 60 -5.75 4.81 13.58
N VAL A 61 -4.86 4.90 14.56
CA VAL A 61 -3.40 5.01 14.38
C VAL A 61 -2.75 3.69 14.81
N SER A 62 -1.86 3.14 13.98
CA SER A 62 -1.17 1.86 14.25
C SER A 62 -0.35 1.90 15.54
N ILE A 63 -0.30 0.78 16.28
CA ILE A 63 0.59 0.59 17.43
C ILE A 63 1.83 -0.26 17.10
N THR A 64 1.97 -0.69 15.84
CA THR A 64 3.08 -1.50 15.34
C THR A 64 3.87 -0.72 14.29
N ASP A 65 3.82 -1.14 13.03
CA ASP A 65 4.46 -0.46 11.93
C ASP A 65 3.62 0.74 11.45
N PRO A 66 4.27 1.83 10.99
CA PRO A 66 3.56 3.00 10.54
C PRO A 66 2.80 2.74 9.25
N CYS A 67 1.54 3.17 9.19
CA CYS A 67 0.67 2.95 8.04
C CYS A 67 0.45 4.23 7.23
N ILE A 68 0.08 4.07 5.95
CA ILE A 68 -0.56 5.15 5.19
C ILE A 68 -2.00 5.38 5.70
N ASP A 69 -2.51 6.60 5.55
CA ASP A 69 -3.89 6.94 5.93
C ASP A 69 -4.91 6.48 4.89
N TRP A 70 -6.20 6.65 5.22
CA TRP A 70 -7.30 6.26 4.35
C TRP A 70 -7.31 7.00 3.01
N ALA A 71 -7.03 8.31 3.01
CA ALA A 71 -7.04 9.13 1.80
C ALA A 71 -5.97 8.65 0.80
N THR A 72 -4.76 8.38 1.31
CA THR A 72 -3.66 7.83 0.51
C THR A 72 -4.02 6.44 -0.03
N THR A 73 -4.65 5.59 0.78
CA THR A 73 -5.10 4.26 0.34
C THR A 73 -6.12 4.35 -0.80
N GLU A 74 -7.12 5.21 -0.67
CA GLU A 74 -8.12 5.43 -1.71
C GLU A 74 -7.45 5.90 -3.01
N GLU A 75 -6.55 6.88 -2.93
CA GLU A 75 -5.80 7.39 -4.08
C GLU A 75 -5.02 6.28 -4.78
N LEU A 76 -4.24 5.50 -4.02
CA LEU A 76 -3.39 4.44 -4.56
C LEU A 76 -4.21 3.32 -5.22
N LEU A 77 -5.33 2.91 -4.62
CA LEU A 77 -6.19 1.87 -5.20
C LEU A 77 -6.89 2.35 -6.48
N ARG A 78 -7.42 3.59 -6.49
CA ARG A 78 -8.03 4.18 -7.68
C ARG A 78 -7.02 4.38 -8.81
N TRP A 79 -5.83 4.88 -8.47
CA TRP A 79 -4.73 5.01 -9.43
C TRP A 79 -4.35 3.66 -10.02
N THR A 80 -4.17 2.63 -9.18
CA THR A 80 -3.83 1.27 -9.60
C THR A 80 -4.89 0.70 -10.54
N HIS A 81 -6.17 0.87 -10.21
CA HIS A 81 -7.26 0.47 -11.08
C HIS A 81 -7.18 1.17 -12.43
N ALA A 82 -7.03 2.50 -12.47
CA ALA A 82 -6.95 3.26 -13.71
C ALA A 82 -5.77 2.84 -14.60
N GLN A 83 -4.64 2.43 -14.02
CA GLN A 83 -3.48 1.94 -14.78
C GLN A 83 -3.72 0.55 -15.39
N LEU A 84 -4.40 -0.34 -14.68
CA LEU A 84 -4.52 -1.74 -15.07
C LEU A 84 -5.82 -2.07 -15.80
N SER A 85 -6.89 -1.28 -15.62
CA SER A 85 -8.20 -1.53 -16.24
C SER A 85 -8.22 -1.32 -17.75
N ALA A 86 -7.29 -0.52 -18.28
CA ALA A 86 -7.15 -0.27 -19.71
C ALA A 86 -6.38 -1.39 -20.44
N LEU A 87 -5.79 -2.33 -19.71
CA LEU A 87 -5.07 -3.44 -20.32
C LEU A 87 -6.09 -4.39 -20.97
N PRO A 88 -5.86 -4.82 -22.23
CA PRO A 88 -6.78 -5.71 -22.92
C PRO A 88 -7.02 -6.98 -22.10
N ALA A 89 -8.28 -7.42 -22.05
CA ALA A 89 -8.63 -8.71 -21.49
C ALA A 89 -7.81 -9.79 -22.20
N ARG A 90 -7.07 -10.57 -21.43
CA ARG A 90 -6.08 -11.50 -21.97
C ARG A 90 -6.78 -12.60 -22.78
N ALA A 91 -6.26 -12.90 -23.97
CA ALA A 91 -6.59 -14.14 -24.66
C ALA A 91 -6.12 -15.31 -23.79
N SER A 92 -7.05 -16.17 -23.42
CA SER A 92 -6.76 -17.40 -22.68
C SER A 92 -5.90 -18.29 -23.57
N GLY A 93 -4.64 -18.47 -23.20
CA GLY A 93 -3.76 -19.51 -23.75
C GLY A 93 -4.01 -20.85 -23.07
#